data_AF-A0AAW7VU71-F1
#
_entry.id   AF-A0AAW7VU71-F1
#
_cell.length_a   1.000
_cell.length_b   1.000
_cell.length_c   1.000
_cell.angle_alpha   90.00
_cell.angle_beta   90.00
_cell.angle_gamma   90.00
#
_symmetry.space_group_name_H-M   'P 1'
#
loop_
_entity.id
_entity.type
_entity.pdbx_description
1 polymer ?
#
loop_
_entity_poly.entity_id
_entity_poly.type
_entity_poly.pdbx_seq_one_letter_code
_entity_poly.pdbx_strand_id
1 'polypeptide(L)'
;MEMAQRHGIPPRLSESDLRDLQDNPPPWLVQSRANRTGKRPVWVHLDCAVCNYSEAVRPKKWWPEFSFVYCGHHRSRELPELFAGDVRTEYEGIGSRFVGVVDVRAEDQ
;
A
#
# COMPACT_ATOMS: atom_id res chain seq x y z
N MET A 1 8.74 -17.37 -6.28
CA MET A 1 9.65 -18.48 -6.68
C MET A 1 11.13 -18.07 -6.73
N GLU A 2 11.47 -16.78 -6.71
CA GLU A 2 12.88 -16.34 -6.75
C GLU A 2 13.76 -16.84 -5.61
N MET A 3 13.25 -16.97 -4.38
CA MET A 3 14.09 -17.35 -3.22
C MET A 3 14.60 -18.78 -3.29
N ALA A 4 13.82 -19.72 -3.84
CA ALA A 4 14.24 -21.12 -3.97
C ALA A 4 15.41 -21.25 -4.95
N GLN A 5 15.36 -20.54 -6.08
CA GLN A 5 16.45 -20.52 -7.06
C GLN A 5 17.68 -19.80 -6.53
N ARG A 6 17.52 -18.68 -5.80
CA ARG A 6 18.64 -17.94 -5.17
C ARG A 6 19.39 -18.77 -4.12
N HIS A 7 18.70 -19.71 -3.46
CA HIS A 7 19.31 -20.61 -2.47
C HIS A 7 19.67 -21.98 -3.04
N GLY A 8 19.72 -22.13 -4.38
CA GLY A 8 20.25 -23.33 -5.04
C GLY A 8 19.32 -24.55 -4.97
N ILE A 9 18.03 -24.37 -4.71
CA ILE A 9 17.08 -25.48 -4.73
C ILE A 9 16.85 -25.93 -6.18
N PRO A 10 17.11 -27.22 -6.51
CA PRO A 10 16.89 -27.73 -7.86
C PRO A 10 15.40 -27.72 -8.24
N PRO A 11 15.07 -27.57 -9.54
CA PRO A 11 13.69 -27.53 -10.02
C PRO A 11 12.94 -28.86 -9.83
N ARG A 12 13.67 -29.95 -9.59
CA ARG A 12 13.14 -31.26 -9.20
C ARG A 12 13.85 -31.70 -7.93
N LEU A 13 13.05 -32.14 -6.96
CA LEU A 13 13.50 -32.58 -5.65
C LEU A 13 13.00 -34.00 -5.45
N SER A 14 13.83 -34.87 -4.85
CA SER A 14 13.33 -36.17 -4.42
C SER A 14 12.38 -35.99 -3.23
N GLU A 15 11.53 -36.98 -2.96
CA GLU A 15 10.62 -36.92 -1.82
C GLU A 15 11.37 -36.92 -0.48
N SER A 16 12.52 -37.59 -0.43
CA SER A 16 13.43 -37.59 0.72
C SER A 16 14.02 -36.20 0.98
N ASP A 17 14.56 -35.56 -0.05
CA ASP A 17 15.14 -34.21 0.06
C ASP A 17 14.08 -33.17 0.47
N LEU A 18 12.84 -33.35 0.04
CA LEU A 18 11.72 -32.48 0.40
C LEU A 18 11.35 -32.65 1.87
N ARG A 19 11.49 -33.86 2.41
CA ARG A 19 11.24 -34.16 3.82
C ARG A 19 12.31 -33.55 4.70
N ASP A 20 13.57 -33.69 4.32
CA ASP A 20 14.70 -33.06 5.02
C ASP A 20 14.58 -31.53 5.07
N LEU A 21 14.17 -30.89 3.97
CA LEU A 21 13.89 -29.45 3.95
C LEU A 21 12.71 -29.01 4.83
N GLN A 22 11.77 -29.92 5.08
CA GLN A 22 10.63 -29.64 5.94
C GLN A 22 10.96 -29.84 7.42
N ASP A 23 11.69 -30.91 7.74
CA ASP A 23 12.06 -31.31 9.09
C ASP A 23 13.24 -30.48 9.63
N ASN A 24 14.16 -30.07 8.76
CA ASN A 24 15.31 -29.23 9.08
C ASN A 24 15.34 -27.97 8.19
N PRO A 25 14.36 -27.07 8.34
CA PRO A 25 14.24 -25.94 7.44
C PRO A 25 15.39 -24.95 7.65
N PRO A 26 16.07 -24.50 6.57
CA PRO A 26 17.10 -23.47 6.70
C PRO A 26 16.50 -22.14 7.15
N PRO A 27 17.30 -21.24 7.78
CA PRO A 27 16.80 -19.99 8.35
C PRO A 27 16.01 -19.11 7.38
N TRP A 28 16.41 -19.06 6.10
CA TRP A 28 15.70 -18.30 5.06
C TRP A 28 14.30 -18.87 4.76
N LEU A 29 14.11 -20.19 4.88
CA LEU A 29 12.82 -20.85 4.66
C LEU A 29 11.89 -20.59 5.84
N VAL A 30 12.42 -20.61 7.06
CA VAL A 30 11.70 -20.22 8.28
C VAL A 30 11.25 -18.76 8.19
N GLN A 31 12.15 -17.85 7.82
CA GLN A 31 11.83 -16.43 7.63
C GLN A 31 10.80 -16.22 6.50
N SER A 32 10.95 -16.93 5.39
CA SER A 32 10.00 -16.88 4.27
C SER A 32 8.60 -17.36 4.67
N ARG A 33 8.51 -18.44 5.46
CA ARG A 33 7.25 -18.94 6.05
C ARG A 33 6.65 -17.92 7.02
N ALA A 34 7.46 -17.34 7.91
CA ALA A 34 7.02 -16.29 8.83
C ALA A 34 6.48 -15.06 8.08
N ASN A 35 7.15 -14.65 6.99
CA ASN A 35 6.71 -13.56 6.12
C ASN A 35 5.47 -13.87 5.28
N ARG A 36 5.10 -15.16 5.15
CA ARG A 36 3.90 -15.61 4.44
C ARG A 36 2.61 -15.24 5.20
N THR A 37 2.74 -14.77 6.44
CA THR A 37 1.68 -14.05 7.18
C THR A 37 1.51 -12.59 6.72
N GLY A 38 2.26 -12.17 5.70
CA GLY A 38 2.16 -10.85 5.10
C GLY A 38 0.71 -10.50 4.83
N LYS A 39 0.22 -9.46 5.52
CA LYS A 39 -1.14 -8.90 5.34
C LYS A 39 -1.42 -8.88 3.84
N ARG A 40 -2.53 -9.52 3.42
CA ARG A 40 -3.02 -9.49 2.04
C ARG A 40 -2.81 -8.08 1.49
N PRO A 41 -2.33 -7.90 0.25
CA PRO A 41 -2.15 -6.56 -0.31
C PRO A 41 -3.49 -5.83 -0.16
N VAL A 42 -3.49 -4.84 0.74
CA VAL A 42 -4.65 -3.99 0.97
C VAL A 42 -4.68 -3.06 -0.21
N TRP A 43 -5.56 -3.33 -1.16
CA TRP A 43 -5.87 -2.39 -2.22
C TRP A 43 -6.90 -1.41 -1.67
N VAL A 44 -6.71 -0.13 -1.94
CA VAL A 44 -7.69 0.93 -1.67
C VAL A 44 -8.12 1.53 -3.00
N HIS A 45 -9.37 1.98 -3.07
CA HIS A 45 -9.85 2.77 -4.18
C HIS A 45 -9.69 4.25 -3.85
N LEU A 46 -9.03 4.97 -4.74
CA LEU A 46 -8.99 6.42 -4.74
C LEU A 46 -10.06 6.91 -5.69
N ASP A 47 -10.98 7.74 -5.21
CA ASP A 47 -12.06 8.30 -6.02
C ASP A 47 -11.94 9.82 -6.01
N CYS A 48 -11.78 10.42 -7.19
CA CYS A 48 -11.70 11.86 -7.31
C CYS A 48 -13.00 12.49 -6.85
N ALA A 49 -12.96 13.30 -5.79
CA ALA A 49 -14.15 13.93 -5.22
C ALA A 49 -14.86 14.92 -6.18
N VAL A 50 -14.22 15.30 -7.30
CA VAL A 50 -14.78 16.24 -8.27
C VAL A 50 -15.39 15.54 -9.49
N CYS A 51 -14.69 14.58 -10.09
CA CYS A 51 -15.11 13.93 -11.35
C CYS A 51 -15.32 12.42 -11.27
N ASN A 52 -15.21 11.84 -10.08
CA ASN A 52 -15.43 10.40 -9.84
C ASN A 52 -14.47 9.45 -10.58
N TYR A 53 -13.40 9.97 -11.21
CA TYR A 53 -12.31 9.14 -11.73
C TYR A 53 -11.68 8.33 -10.59
N SER A 54 -11.52 7.02 -10.81
CA SER A 54 -11.06 6.11 -9.76
C SER A 54 -9.83 5.28 -10.14
N GLU A 55 -9.04 4.92 -9.13
CA GLU A 55 -7.85 4.07 -9.27
C GLU A 55 -7.73 3.12 -8.08
N ALA A 56 -7.50 1.83 -8.34
CA ALA A 56 -7.17 0.86 -7.31
C ALA A 56 -5.66 0.85 -7.08
N VAL A 57 -5.22 1.19 -5.86
CA VAL A 57 -3.81 1.35 -5.53
C VAL A 57 -3.44 0.64 -4.24
N ARG A 58 -2.16 0.34 -4.08
CA ARG A 58 -1.63 -0.10 -2.79
C ARG A 58 -1.22 1.14 -1.98
N PRO A 59 -1.82 1.38 -0.81
CA PRO A 59 -1.47 2.53 0.02
C PRO A 59 -0.04 2.39 0.52
N LYS A 60 0.67 3.52 0.53
CA LYS A 60 2.04 3.59 1.02
C LYS A 60 2.02 3.86 2.52
N LYS A 61 3.03 3.38 3.25
CA LYS A 61 3.12 3.54 4.72
C LYS A 61 3.09 5.01 5.17
N TRP A 62 3.54 5.93 4.32
CA TRP A 62 3.60 7.35 4.64
C TRP A 62 2.29 8.10 4.36
N TRP A 63 1.31 7.47 3.71
CA TRP A 63 0.03 8.13 3.46
C TRP A 63 -0.70 8.37 4.79
N PRO A 64 -1.17 9.60 5.05
CA PRO A 64 -2.14 9.83 6.11
C PRO A 64 -3.51 9.26 5.70
N GLU A 65 -4.46 9.35 6.62
CA GLU A 65 -5.88 9.16 6.29
C GLU A 65 -6.38 10.43 5.58
N PHE A 66 -6.76 10.29 4.31
CA PHE A 66 -7.21 11.43 3.51
C PHE A 66 -8.69 11.72 3.76
N SER A 67 -9.02 13.00 3.99
CA SER A 67 -10.39 13.50 3.97
C SER A 67 -10.96 13.45 2.55
N PHE A 68 -10.13 13.81 1.55
CA PHE A 68 -10.48 13.77 0.14
C PHE A 68 -9.27 13.42 -0.73
N VAL A 69 -9.52 12.95 -1.94
CA VAL A 69 -8.52 12.91 -3.00
C VAL A 69 -9.09 13.53 -4.27
N TYR A 70 -8.24 14.19 -5.07
CA TYR A 70 -8.61 14.67 -6.40
C TYR A 70 -7.53 14.32 -7.41
N CYS A 71 -7.93 14.10 -8.66
CA CYS A 71 -6.99 13.76 -9.73
C CYS A 71 -6.30 15.02 -10.27
N GLY A 72 -5.16 14.88 -10.95
CA GLY A 72 -4.37 16.01 -11.48
C GLY A 72 -5.04 16.89 -12.54
N HIS A 73 -6.31 16.65 -12.90
CA HIS A 73 -7.11 17.57 -13.71
C HIS A 73 -7.88 18.61 -12.88
N HIS A 74 -7.97 18.40 -11.57
CA HIS A 74 -8.70 19.25 -10.63
C HIS A 74 -7.74 19.89 -9.63
N ARG A 75 -8.26 20.82 -8.83
CA ARG A 75 -7.49 21.54 -7.80
C ARG A 75 -8.23 21.51 -6.47
N SER A 76 -7.53 21.68 -5.36
CA SER A 76 -8.14 21.70 -4.02
C SER A 76 -9.26 22.71 -3.82
N ARG A 77 -9.26 23.82 -4.56
CA ARG A 77 -10.36 24.82 -4.55
C ARG A 77 -11.69 24.30 -5.12
N GLU A 78 -11.67 23.17 -5.83
CA GLU A 78 -12.85 22.53 -6.42
C GLU A 78 -13.44 21.45 -5.51
N LEU A 79 -12.76 21.15 -4.41
CA LEU A 79 -13.29 20.31 -3.33
C LEU A 79 -14.33 21.08 -2.51
N PRO A 80 -15.12 20.36 -1.68
CA PRO A 80 -15.96 21.01 -0.68
C PRO A 80 -15.21 22.05 0.14
N GLU A 81 -15.92 23.12 0.50
CA GLU A 81 -15.40 24.20 1.34
C GLU A 81 -14.92 23.66 2.69
N LEU A 82 -13.87 24.29 3.21
CA LEU A 82 -13.38 23.99 4.54
C LEU A 82 -14.36 24.50 5.59
N PHE A 83 -14.56 23.71 6.64
CA PHE A 83 -15.27 24.24 7.81
C PHE A 83 -14.45 25.36 8.45
N ALA A 84 -15.16 26.34 9.02
CA ALA A 84 -14.52 27.47 9.67
C ALA A 84 -13.62 26.99 10.82
N GLY A 85 -12.33 27.35 10.76
CA GLY A 85 -11.33 26.93 11.73
C GLY A 85 -10.56 25.66 11.34
N ASP A 86 -10.86 25.03 10.20
CA ASP A 86 -10.08 23.90 9.68
C ASP A 86 -8.92 24.39 8.78
N VAL A 87 -7.85 23.59 8.75
CA VAL A 87 -6.69 23.77 7.89
C VAL A 87 -6.61 22.61 6.90
N ARG A 88 -6.38 22.94 5.63
CA ARG A 88 -6.20 21.99 4.54
C ARG A 88 -4.73 21.77 4.24
N THR A 89 -4.28 20.52 4.23
CA THR A 89 -2.93 20.12 3.80
C THR A 89 -3.01 19.20 2.59
N GLU A 90 -2.21 19.48 1.58
CA GLU A 90 -2.12 18.70 0.33
C GLU A 90 -0.90 17.77 0.34
N TYR A 91 -1.09 16.55 -0.14
CA TYR A 91 -0.06 15.51 -0.28
C TYR A 91 -0.01 15.06 -1.74
N GLU A 92 1.09 15.36 -2.43
CA GLU A 92 1.27 14.94 -3.82
C GLU A 92 1.79 13.49 -3.94
N GLY A 93 1.76 12.93 -5.15
CA GLY A 93 2.32 11.60 -5.44
C GLY A 93 1.50 10.43 -4.89
N ILE A 94 0.18 10.64 -4.77
CA ILE A 94 -0.80 9.63 -4.37
C ILE A 94 -1.27 8.87 -5.61
N GLY A 95 -1.25 7.54 -5.57
CA GLY A 95 -1.52 6.71 -6.75
C GLY A 95 -0.65 7.07 -7.96
N SER A 96 -1.25 7.06 -9.15
CA SER A 96 -0.59 7.49 -10.39
C SER A 96 -0.59 9.01 -10.60
N ARG A 97 -1.69 9.69 -10.21
CA ARG A 97 -1.92 11.12 -10.50
C ARG A 97 -2.87 11.83 -9.53
N PHE A 98 -3.02 11.32 -8.31
CA PHE A 98 -3.86 11.94 -7.30
C PHE A 98 -3.05 12.84 -6.37
N VAL A 99 -3.75 13.84 -5.83
CA VAL A 99 -3.33 14.60 -4.66
C VAL A 99 -4.28 14.24 -3.53
N GLY A 100 -3.72 13.85 -2.39
CA GLY A 100 -4.47 13.59 -1.17
C GLY A 100 -4.61 14.86 -0.35
N VAL A 101 -5.75 14.99 0.32
CA VAL A 101 -6.09 16.16 1.11
C VAL A 101 -6.47 15.71 2.51
N VAL A 102 -5.89 16.38 3.50
CA VAL A 102 -6.22 16.22 4.92
C VAL A 102 -6.74 17.55 5.42
N ASP A 103 -7.98 17.53 5.88
CA ASP A 103 -8.63 18.65 6.55
C ASP A 103 -8.69 18.32 8.04
N VAL A 104 -8.04 19.14 8.86
CA VAL A 104 -8.01 19.01 10.33
C VAL A 104 -8.38 20.33 10.97
N ARG A 105 -8.89 20.30 12.20
CA ARG A 105 -9.11 21.53 12.96
C ARG A 105 -7.77 22.22 13.19
N ALA A 106 -7.71 23.54 13.11
CA ALA A 106 -6.48 24.30 13.34
C ALA A 106 -5.88 24.07 14.74
N GLU A 107 -6.70 23.67 15.72
CA GLU A 107 -6.26 23.32 17.08
C GLU A 107 -5.60 21.94 17.18
N ASP A 108 -5.80 21.07 16.18
CA ASP A 108 -5.29 19.69 16.11
C ASP A 108 -3.99 19.56 15.28
N GLN A 109 -3.46 20.67 14.75
CA GLN A 109 -2.27 20.71 13.90
C GLN A 109 -0.99 20.99 14.70
#